data_AF-A0A821NKM5-F1
#
_entry.id   AF-A0A821NKM5-F1
#
_cell.length_a   1.000
_cell.length_b   1.000
_cell.length_c   1.000
_cell.angle_alpha   90.00
_cell.angle_beta   90.00
_cell.angle_gamma   90.00
#
_symmetry.space_group_name_H-M   'P 1'
#
loop_
_entity.id
_entity.type
_entity.pdbx_description
1 polymer ?
#
loop_
_entity_poly.entity_id
_entity_poly.type
_entity_poly.pdbx_seq_one_letter_code
_entity_poly.pdbx_strand_id
1 'polypeptide(L)'
;MNSNPSSKKHYHFGKGLKNFLKGYLTEYETSKLVTIHSAKYAGLLRILQIIILIYSVIYLLIYEKGYQKQSTTITSSITLKVKGIGYVHVPVNQTMIIDGSDYIIPPSENNAIFIMTDFVETDQTRSNCAESQQI
;
A
#
# COMPACT_ATOMS: atom_id res chain seq x y z
N MET A 1 -13.64 70.63 55.67
CA MET A 1 -14.41 69.40 55.38
C MET A 1 -13.63 68.63 54.32
N ASN A 2 -12.81 67.64 54.71
CA ASN A 2 -13.15 66.21 54.93
C ASN A 2 -13.51 65.54 53.58
N SER A 3 -12.87 64.49 53.07
CA SER A 3 -12.27 63.32 53.74
C SER A 3 -11.34 62.52 52.79
N ASN A 4 -10.23 61.98 53.32
CA ASN A 4 -9.53 60.74 52.87
C ASN A 4 -10.50 59.52 53.06
N PRO A 5 -10.33 58.26 52.58
CA PRO A 5 -9.06 57.54 52.45
C PRO A 5 -8.93 56.40 51.38
N SER A 6 -7.72 55.84 51.34
CA SER A 6 -7.45 54.39 51.31
C SER A 6 -6.91 53.75 50.00
N SER A 7 -5.61 53.46 50.06
CA SER A 7 -5.01 52.12 49.83
C SER A 7 -5.23 51.44 48.48
N LYS A 8 -4.14 51.27 47.70
CA LYS A 8 -3.78 49.95 47.15
C LYS A 8 -2.28 49.71 47.10
N LYS A 9 -1.89 48.70 47.88
CA LYS A 9 -0.56 48.09 48.02
C LYS A 9 -0.01 47.57 46.68
N HIS A 10 1.31 47.70 46.54
CA HIS A 10 2.26 46.82 45.83
C HIS A 10 1.69 45.92 44.71
N TYR A 11 1.80 46.38 43.46
CA TYR A 11 1.72 45.51 42.27
C TYR A 11 2.77 45.91 41.23
N HIS A 12 4.06 45.75 41.55
CA HIS A 12 5.16 46.01 40.60
C HIS A 12 5.98 44.76 40.21
N PHE A 13 5.96 43.68 41.00
CA PHE A 13 6.79 42.49 40.73
C PHE A 13 6.15 41.51 39.73
N GLY A 14 4.85 41.24 39.84
CA GLY A 14 4.13 40.31 38.95
C GLY A 14 3.89 40.84 37.53
N LYS A 15 3.95 42.16 37.31
CA LYS A 15 3.85 42.75 35.96
C LYS A 15 5.14 42.56 35.15
N GLY A 16 6.31 42.64 35.79
CA GLY A 16 7.60 42.41 35.14
C GLY A 16 7.74 40.98 34.62
N LEU A 17 7.44 39.98 35.47
CA LEU A 17 7.53 38.57 35.10
C LEU A 17 6.51 38.16 34.03
N LYS A 18 5.27 38.68 34.10
CA LYS A 18 4.27 38.45 33.05
C LYS A 18 4.69 39.04 31.71
N ASN A 19 5.32 40.22 31.70
CA ASN A 19 5.82 40.83 30.48
C ASN A 19 7.07 40.11 29.94
N PHE A 20 7.91 39.56 30.82
CA PHE A 20 9.10 38.80 30.46
C PHE A 20 8.76 37.41 29.89
N LEU A 21 7.84 36.69 30.53
CA LEU A 21 7.29 35.43 30.01
C LEU A 21 6.54 35.64 28.70
N LYS A 22 5.81 36.75 28.57
CA LYS A 22 5.14 37.12 27.32
C LYS A 22 6.15 37.43 26.22
N GLY A 23 7.21 38.19 26.53
CA GLY A 23 8.33 38.44 25.61
C GLY A 23 8.93 37.14 25.08
N TYR A 24 9.40 36.27 25.99
CA TYR A 24 10.03 34.99 25.64
C TYR A 24 9.13 34.04 24.83
N LEU A 25 7.83 33.95 25.14
CA LEU A 25 6.89 33.12 24.39
C LEU A 25 6.49 33.73 23.03
N THR A 26 6.71 35.03 22.82
CA THR A 26 6.42 35.73 21.55
C THR A 26 7.66 36.07 20.73
N GLU A 27 8.85 35.68 21.20
CA GLU A 27 10.11 36.00 20.56
C GLU A 27 10.39 35.00 19.44
N TYR A 28 10.06 35.41 18.21
CA TYR A 28 10.36 34.66 17.00
C TYR A 28 11.61 35.25 16.35
N GLU A 29 12.77 34.69 16.69
CA GLU A 29 14.06 34.99 16.04
C GLU A 29 14.03 34.45 14.60
N THR A 30 13.83 35.33 13.62
CA THR A 30 14.06 35.00 12.20
C THR A 30 15.53 35.23 11.89
N SER A 31 16.15 34.27 11.19
CA SER A 31 17.53 34.43 10.71
C SER A 31 17.65 35.71 9.89
N LYS A 32 18.59 36.58 10.26
CA LYS A 32 18.78 37.87 9.59
C LYS A 32 19.24 37.62 8.15
N LEU A 33 18.33 37.74 7.17
CA LEU A 33 18.64 37.52 5.76
C LEU A 33 19.42 38.71 5.20
N VAL A 34 20.60 38.45 4.65
CA VAL A 34 21.35 39.44 3.86
C VAL A 34 20.85 39.38 2.43
N THR A 35 20.16 40.42 1.98
CA THR A 35 19.67 40.52 0.60
C THR A 35 20.76 41.10 -0.29
N ILE A 36 21.24 40.30 -1.24
CA ILE A 36 22.25 40.72 -2.22
C ILE A 36 21.51 41.28 -3.44
N HIS A 37 21.58 42.59 -3.64
CA HIS A 37 20.88 43.27 -4.73
C HIS A 37 21.67 43.14 -6.05
N SER A 38 21.44 42.05 -6.78
CA SER A 38 22.12 41.79 -8.05
C SER A 38 21.25 40.97 -9.01
N ALA A 39 21.01 41.51 -10.21
CA ALA A 39 20.10 40.91 -11.19
C ALA A 39 20.60 39.53 -11.68
N LYS A 40 21.93 39.37 -11.83
CA LYS A 40 22.55 38.12 -12.32
C LYS A 40 22.28 36.94 -11.37
N TYR A 41 22.58 37.11 -10.08
CA TYR A 41 22.40 36.06 -9.09
C TYR A 41 20.92 35.81 -8.78
N ALA A 42 20.09 36.87 -8.78
CA ALA A 42 18.64 36.71 -8.67
C ALA A 42 18.05 35.89 -9.83
N GLY A 43 18.50 36.13 -11.06
CA GLY A 43 18.08 35.35 -12.24
C GLY A 43 18.46 33.87 -12.12
N LEU A 44 19.69 33.57 -11.73
CA LEU A 44 20.17 32.19 -11.55
C LEU A 44 19.34 31.42 -10.51
N LEU A 45 19.07 32.03 -9.37
CA LEU A 45 18.25 31.43 -8.32
C LEU A 45 16.81 31.18 -8.77
N ARG A 46 16.22 32.10 -9.55
CA ARG A 46 14.87 31.93 -10.11
C ARG A 46 14.81 30.81 -11.15
N ILE A 47 15.82 30.71 -12.03
CA ILE A 47 15.91 29.62 -13.01
C ILE A 47 16.04 28.27 -12.31
N LEU A 48 16.91 28.18 -11.32
CA LEU A 48 17.09 26.95 -10.54
C LEU A 48 15.77 26.52 -9.87
N GLN A 49 15.03 27.48 -9.28
CA GLN A 49 13.75 27.21 -8.67
C GLN A 49 12.71 26.70 -9.68
N ILE A 50 12.69 27.25 -10.91
CA ILE A 50 11.81 26.78 -11.99
C ILE A 50 12.20 25.37 -12.43
N ILE A 51 13.50 25.07 -12.59
CA ILE A 51 13.98 23.74 -12.98
C ILE A 51 13.54 22.69 -11.95
N ILE A 52 13.73 22.98 -10.66
CA ILE A 52 13.32 22.09 -9.57
C ILE A 52 11.81 21.88 -9.60
N LEU A 53 11.01 22.93 -9.77
CA LEU A 53 9.55 22.82 -9.87
C LEU A 53 9.11 21.96 -11.06
N ILE A 54 9.67 22.19 -12.25
CA ILE A 54 9.34 21.43 -13.45
C ILE A 54 9.69 19.95 -13.27
N TYR A 55 10.89 19.65 -12.77
CA TYR A 55 11.31 18.29 -12.50
C TYR A 55 10.38 17.59 -11.50
N SER A 56 10.04 18.26 -10.39
CA SER A 56 9.13 17.71 -9.39
C SER A 56 7.73 17.45 -9.96
N VAL A 57 7.18 18.36 -10.79
CA VAL A 57 5.87 18.16 -11.43
C VAL A 57 5.89 17.00 -12.41
N ILE A 58 6.88 16.95 -13.31
CA ILE A 58 6.98 15.89 -14.31
C ILE A 58 7.18 14.53 -13.63
N TYR A 59 8.12 14.45 -12.69
CA TYR A 59 8.45 13.19 -12.04
C TYR A 59 7.35 12.75 -11.06
N LEU A 60 7.01 13.58 -10.06
CA LEU A 60 6.10 13.16 -8.99
C LEU A 60 4.64 13.11 -9.43
N LEU A 61 4.21 14.07 -10.27
CA LEU A 61 2.80 14.13 -10.66
C LEU A 61 2.54 13.30 -11.91
N ILE A 62 3.36 13.40 -12.96
CA ILE A 62 3.05 12.70 -14.22
C ILE A 62 3.50 11.24 -14.17
N TYR A 63 4.77 10.99 -13.84
CA TYR A 63 5.35 9.65 -13.87
C TYR A 63 4.83 8.78 -12.72
N GLU A 64 5.00 9.23 -11.48
CA GLU A 64 4.55 8.49 -10.28
C GLU A 64 3.03 8.54 -10.06
N LYS A 65 2.32 9.41 -10.78
CA LYS A 65 0.89 9.68 -10.56
C LYS A 65 0.58 9.92 -9.08
N GLY A 66 1.46 10.64 -8.36
CA GLY A 66 1.35 10.85 -6.92
C GLY A 66 0.09 11.60 -6.48
N TYR A 67 -0.65 12.19 -7.43
CA TYR A 67 -1.98 12.76 -7.19
C TYR A 67 -3.09 11.71 -7.03
N GLN A 68 -2.86 10.47 -7.45
CA GLN A 68 -3.81 9.37 -7.36
C GLN A 68 -3.53 8.53 -6.13
N LYS A 69 -4.58 8.16 -5.39
CA LYS A 69 -4.48 7.12 -4.36
C LYS A 69 -4.32 5.78 -5.06
N GLN A 70 -3.11 5.23 -5.05
CA GLN A 70 -2.88 3.87 -5.52
C GLN A 70 -3.35 2.89 -4.45
N SER A 71 -4.44 2.17 -4.72
CA SER A 71 -4.91 1.08 -3.86
C SER A 71 -4.02 -0.13 -4.07
N THR A 72 -3.03 -0.32 -3.19
CA THR A 72 -2.09 -1.46 -3.20
C THR A 72 -2.73 -2.77 -2.74
N THR A 73 -3.90 -2.70 -2.11
CA THR A 73 -4.67 -3.88 -1.69
C THR A 73 -5.75 -4.17 -2.73
N ILE A 74 -5.40 -4.94 -3.75
CA ILE A 74 -6.36 -5.50 -4.70
C ILE A 74 -6.78 -6.87 -4.17
N THR A 75 -7.93 -6.94 -3.52
CA THR A 75 -8.55 -8.21 -3.17
C THR A 75 -9.25 -8.74 -4.42
N SER A 76 -8.60 -9.66 -5.12
CA SER A 76 -9.20 -10.39 -6.25
C SER A 76 -9.68 -11.76 -5.77
N SER A 77 -10.85 -12.17 -6.23
CA SER A 77 -11.40 -13.50 -6.01
C SER A 77 -11.85 -14.05 -7.37
N ILE A 78 -11.41 -15.25 -7.69
CA ILE A 78 -11.71 -15.93 -8.95
C ILE A 78 -12.53 -17.18 -8.59
N THR A 79 -13.72 -17.30 -9.18
CA THR A 79 -14.57 -18.50 -9.05
C THR A 79 -14.64 -19.18 -10.40
N LEU A 80 -14.21 -20.44 -10.46
CA LEU A 80 -14.12 -21.20 -11.70
C LEU A 80 -15.13 -22.35 -11.69
N LYS A 81 -15.86 -22.52 -12.79
CA LYS A 81 -16.83 -23.60 -12.97
C LYS A 81 -16.62 -24.24 -14.33
N VAL A 82 -16.16 -25.48 -14.33
CA VAL A 82 -15.95 -26.26 -15.56
C VAL A 82 -17.22 -27.07 -15.87
N LYS A 83 -17.55 -27.21 -17.16
CA LYS A 83 -18.65 -28.05 -17.65
C LYS A 83 -18.13 -28.89 -18.80
N GLY A 84 -18.42 -30.18 -18.79
CA GLY A 84 -18.02 -31.11 -19.84
C GLY A 84 -18.37 -32.55 -19.46
N ILE A 85 -18.43 -33.39 -20.48
CA ILE A 85 -18.47 -34.85 -20.34
C ILE A 85 -17.34 -35.42 -21.19
N GLY A 86 -16.62 -36.40 -20.66
CA GLY A 86 -15.54 -37.11 -21.32
C GLY A 86 -15.91 -38.56 -21.57
N TYR A 87 -15.35 -39.15 -22.61
CA TYR A 87 -15.45 -40.58 -22.91
C TYR A 87 -14.06 -41.18 -22.87
N VAL A 88 -13.84 -42.19 -22.04
CA VAL A 88 -12.55 -42.88 -21.91
C VAL A 88 -12.73 -44.36 -22.22
N HIS A 89 -11.77 -44.91 -22.97
CA HIS A 89 -11.71 -46.33 -23.28
C HIS A 89 -10.85 -47.04 -22.23
N VAL A 90 -11.49 -47.85 -21.39
CA VAL A 90 -10.81 -48.62 -20.33
C VAL A 90 -10.31 -49.95 -20.94
N PRO A 91 -9.17 -50.52 -20.49
CA PRO A 91 -8.58 -51.74 -21.07
C PRO A 91 -9.53 -52.94 -21.18
N VAL A 92 -10.59 -52.98 -20.36
CA VAL A 92 -11.63 -54.01 -20.37
C VAL A 92 -12.74 -53.66 -21.40
N ASN A 93 -12.38 -53.23 -22.61
CA ASN A 93 -13.29 -52.94 -23.74
C ASN A 93 -14.56 -52.14 -23.37
N GLN A 94 -14.52 -51.35 -22.31
CA GLN A 94 -15.67 -50.63 -21.77
C GLN A 94 -15.43 -49.13 -21.95
N THR A 95 -16.42 -48.44 -22.51
CA THR A 95 -16.44 -46.98 -22.54
C THR A 95 -16.95 -46.46 -21.20
N MET A 96 -16.07 -45.80 -20.44
CA MET A 96 -16.44 -45.09 -19.23
C MET A 96 -16.79 -43.65 -19.60
N ILE A 97 -17.92 -43.16 -19.08
CA ILE A 97 -18.29 -41.74 -19.16
C ILE A 97 -17.76 -41.08 -17.90
N ILE A 98 -17.04 -39.98 -18.06
CA ILE A 98 -16.44 -39.22 -16.97
C ILE A 98 -17.10 -37.84 -16.97
N ASP A 99 -17.57 -37.37 -15.82
CA ASP A 99 -18.18 -36.05 -15.67
C ASP A 99 -17.31 -35.06 -14.90
N GLY A 100 -17.78 -33.82 -14.76
CA GLY A 100 -17.07 -32.78 -14.03
C GLY A 100 -16.83 -33.05 -12.55
N SER A 101 -17.50 -34.03 -11.95
CA SER A 101 -17.21 -34.46 -10.57
C SER A 101 -16.08 -35.48 -10.49
N ASP A 102 -15.83 -36.21 -11.57
CA ASP A 102 -14.79 -37.24 -11.64
C ASP A 102 -13.42 -36.66 -12.01
N TYR A 103 -13.34 -35.71 -12.95
CA TYR A 103 -12.06 -35.16 -13.41
C TYR A 103 -11.60 -33.88 -12.68
N ILE A 104 -12.40 -33.34 -11.74
CA ILE A 104 -12.06 -32.11 -10.99
C ILE A 104 -11.85 -32.45 -9.51
N ILE A 105 -10.59 -32.43 -9.06
CA ILE A 105 -10.21 -32.81 -7.70
C ILE A 105 -9.23 -31.79 -7.13
N PRO A 106 -9.56 -31.07 -6.04
CA PRO A 106 -10.86 -31.01 -5.37
C PRO A 106 -11.88 -30.18 -6.19
N PRO A 107 -13.20 -30.37 -5.98
CA PRO A 107 -14.24 -29.66 -6.74
C PRO A 107 -14.28 -28.15 -6.50
N SER A 108 -13.59 -27.66 -5.46
CA SER A 108 -13.49 -26.24 -5.13
C SER A 108 -12.12 -25.93 -4.55
N GLU A 109 -11.31 -25.18 -5.29
CA GLU A 109 -10.01 -24.68 -4.85
C GLU A 109 -9.94 -23.16 -5.08
N ASN A 110 -9.27 -22.45 -4.18
CA ASN A 110 -9.12 -21.01 -4.30
C ASN A 110 -7.98 -20.68 -5.26
N ASN A 111 -8.26 -19.91 -6.31
CA ASN A 111 -7.28 -19.46 -7.32
C ASN A 111 -6.58 -20.57 -8.14
N ALA A 112 -7.06 -21.82 -8.12
CA ALA A 112 -6.53 -22.92 -8.93
C ALA A 112 -7.63 -23.88 -9.39
N ILE A 113 -7.35 -24.66 -10.44
CA ILE A 113 -8.17 -25.80 -10.89
C ILE A 113 -7.23 -26.93 -11.30
N PHE A 114 -7.59 -28.16 -10.93
CA PHE A 114 -7.03 -29.37 -11.47
C PHE A 114 -8.02 -30.05 -12.42
N ILE A 115 -7.56 -30.44 -13.61
CA ILE A 115 -8.36 -31.17 -14.61
C ILE A 115 -7.61 -32.44 -14.98
N MET A 116 -8.18 -33.58 -14.63
CA MET A 116 -7.65 -34.89 -15.02
C MET A 116 -7.88 -35.11 -16.51
N THR A 117 -6.80 -35.39 -17.25
CA THR A 117 -6.83 -35.62 -18.70
C THR A 117 -6.46 -37.05 -19.07
N ASP A 118 -5.72 -37.73 -18.20
CA ASP A 118 -5.32 -39.13 -18.33
C ASP A 118 -5.21 -39.75 -16.94
N PHE A 119 -5.44 -41.06 -16.83
CA PHE A 119 -5.33 -41.80 -15.57
C PHE A 119 -4.96 -43.26 -15.80
N VAL A 120 -4.23 -43.82 -14.82
CA VAL A 120 -3.93 -45.26 -14.76
C VAL A 120 -4.51 -45.80 -13.46
N GLU A 121 -5.48 -46.70 -13.60
CA GLU A 121 -6.11 -47.39 -12.47
C GLU A 121 -5.39 -48.71 -12.20
N THR A 122 -5.12 -49.01 -10.92
CA THR A 122 -4.49 -50.28 -10.51
C THR A 122 -5.20 -50.86 -9.29
N ASP A 123 -5.55 -52.15 -9.36
CA ASP A 123 -6.16 -52.87 -8.24
C ASP A 123 -5.09 -53.28 -7.23
N GLN A 124 -4.98 -52.52 -6.13
CA GLN A 124 -3.96 -52.73 -5.10
C GLN A 124 -4.48 -53.54 -3.90
N THR A 125 -3.65 -54.46 -3.39
CA THR A 125 -3.91 -55.20 -2.14
C THR A 125 -2.68 -55.19 -1.24
N ARG A 126 -2.90 -55.14 0.08
CA ARG A 126 -1.79 -55.05 1.05
C ARG A 126 -1.01 -56.37 1.10
N SER A 127 0.18 -56.38 0.51
CA SER A 127 1.10 -57.51 0.53
C SER A 127 2.55 -57.04 0.41
N ASN A 128 3.51 -57.96 0.57
CA ASN A 128 4.91 -57.70 0.27
C ASN A 128 5.17 -58.09 -1.19
N CYS A 129 5.42 -57.12 -2.06
CA CYS A 129 5.69 -57.31 -3.48
C CYS A 129 6.90 -56.47 -3.92
N ALA A 130 7.60 -56.93 -4.97
CA ALA A 130 8.69 -56.17 -5.59
C ALA A 130 8.14 -55.07 -6.51
N GLU A 131 8.91 -54.01 -6.72
CA GLU A 131 8.54 -52.90 -7.61
C GLU A 131 8.55 -53.33 -9.09
N SER A 132 7.58 -52.82 -9.86
CA SER A 132 7.51 -52.97 -11.32
C SER A 132 8.43 -51.95 -12.00
N GLN A 133 9.20 -52.37 -13.02
CA GLN A 133 10.11 -51.48 -13.77
C GLN A 133 9.45 -50.77 -14.97
N GLN A 134 8.14 -50.90 -15.16
CA GLN A 134 7.47 -50.25 -16.30
C GLN A 134 6.98 -48.85 -15.91
N ILE A 135 7.56 -47.85 -16.59
CA ILE A 135 7.07 -46.47 -16.72
C ILE A 135 6.62 -46.29 -18.17
#